data_AF-I8QRK4-F1
#
_entry.id   AF-I8QRK4-F1
#
_cell.length_a   1.000
_cell.length_b   1.000
_cell.length_c   1.000
_cell.angle_alpha   90.00
_cell.angle_beta   90.00
_cell.angle_gamma   90.00
#
_symmetry.space_group_name_H-M   'P 1'
#
loop_
_entity.id
_entity.type
_entity.pdbx_description
1 polymer ?
#
loop_
_entity_poly.entity_id
_entity_poly.type
_entity_poly.pdbx_seq_one_letter_code
_entity_poly.pdbx_strand_id
1 'polypeptide(L)'
;MTVDPKILGGGGGAGGVDVTRTRPALLAIEPTFGAGVLCPAVHAALHRLDLGLDDVAVVNLVTRAAPLGPVPADVVVATFYNVSPRLVESVIPAVWRTASPEAILAAQQAAFAPVLAAALAPLDPTELGELAELARAASETAAANREGRPLLAGLASLPWPREDPLVIWHAAKMLREHRGDGHIAGLVTEGLRGIDALVIHAAYEGWPGEALRDSRHWDPPAWDASVANLRRRGWLTEAETPESTPKLTAQGRRRRRWIEDRTDELAALAYEPIGDAGMDRMIELGAKVVAALGDAGLATRLRRPAAR
;
A
#
# COMPACT_ATOMS: atom_id res chain seq x y z
N MET A 1 -41.22 41.15 2.82
CA MET A 1 -39.89 41.76 2.68
C MET A 1 -38.86 40.64 2.80
N THR A 2 -38.56 40.04 1.65
CA THR A 2 -37.67 38.90 1.46
C THR A 2 -36.32 39.46 1.04
N VAL A 3 -35.27 39.15 1.79
CA VAL A 3 -33.90 39.57 1.46
C VAL A 3 -33.26 38.48 0.60
N ASP A 4 -32.63 38.95 -0.47
CA ASP A 4 -32.18 38.28 -1.69
C ASP A 4 -30.87 37.47 -1.47
N PRO A 5 -30.78 36.18 -1.88
CA PRO A 5 -29.57 35.39 -1.74
C PRO A 5 -28.61 35.67 -2.91
N LYS A 6 -27.84 36.75 -2.79
CA LYS A 6 -26.64 37.00 -3.61
C LYS A 6 -25.37 36.54 -2.88
N ILE A 7 -25.25 35.24 -2.65
CA ILE A 7 -23.95 34.56 -2.47
C ILE A 7 -24.01 33.18 -3.16
N LEU A 8 -24.36 33.13 -4.44
CA LEU A 8 -24.08 31.97 -5.30
C LEU A 8 -23.95 32.46 -6.74
N GLY A 9 -22.72 32.76 -7.16
CA GLY A 9 -22.39 32.99 -8.57
C GLY A 9 -21.23 33.94 -8.77
N GLY A 10 -20.00 33.41 -8.84
CA GLY A 10 -18.85 34.20 -9.28
C GLY A 10 -17.48 33.62 -8.95
N GLY A 11 -17.19 32.39 -9.41
CA GLY A 11 -15.85 31.80 -9.32
C GLY A 11 -15.83 30.38 -9.89
N GLY A 12 -15.88 30.26 -11.22
CA GLY A 12 -15.72 28.97 -11.89
C GLY A 12 -14.26 28.51 -11.82
N GLY A 13 -14.06 27.31 -11.26
CA GLY A 13 -12.88 26.49 -11.40
C GLY A 13 -13.17 25.11 -10.81
N ALA A 14 -13.12 24.06 -11.62
CA ALA A 14 -13.19 22.68 -11.18
C ALA A 14 -12.05 22.40 -10.19
N GLY A 15 -12.35 22.28 -8.89
CA GLY A 15 -11.36 22.15 -7.82
C GLY A 15 -11.00 20.70 -7.53
N GLY A 16 -10.38 20.02 -8.48
CA GLY A 16 -9.82 18.68 -8.30
C GLY A 16 -8.44 18.59 -8.93
N VAL A 17 -7.55 17.78 -8.35
CA VAL A 17 -6.27 17.44 -8.96
C VAL A 17 -6.45 16.45 -10.11
N ASP A 18 -5.52 16.41 -11.05
CA ASP A 18 -5.51 15.39 -12.09
C ASP A 18 -5.27 14.01 -11.47
N VAL A 19 -6.31 13.18 -11.47
CA VAL A 19 -6.29 11.82 -10.90
C VAL A 19 -5.17 10.95 -11.47
N THR A 20 -4.74 11.22 -12.71
CA THR A 20 -3.68 10.44 -13.38
C THR A 20 -2.30 10.67 -12.76
N ARG A 21 -2.11 11.74 -11.99
CA ARG A 21 -0.86 12.04 -11.25
C ARG A 21 -0.77 11.37 -9.89
N THR A 22 -1.91 10.97 -9.30
CA THR A 22 -1.97 10.45 -7.92
C THR A 22 -1.14 9.20 -7.71
N ARG A 23 -1.20 8.25 -8.66
CA ARG A 23 -0.42 7.01 -8.62
C ARG A 23 1.07 7.26 -8.87
N PRO A 24 1.50 7.99 -9.92
CA PRO A 24 2.89 8.40 -10.06
C PRO A 24 3.47 9.10 -8.82
N ALA A 25 2.72 10.02 -8.20
CA ALA A 25 3.16 10.71 -6.99
C ALA A 25 3.38 9.73 -5.82
N LEU A 26 2.44 8.79 -5.57
CA LEU A 26 2.65 7.72 -4.60
C LEU A 26 3.88 6.88 -4.93
N LEU A 27 4.02 6.44 -6.19
CA LEU A 27 5.14 5.60 -6.64
C LEU A 27 6.50 6.27 -6.53
N ALA A 28 6.54 7.60 -6.44
CA ALA A 28 7.76 8.37 -6.25
C ALA A 28 8.36 8.19 -4.84
N ILE A 29 7.52 7.88 -3.83
CA ILE A 29 7.97 7.69 -2.44
C ILE A 29 7.75 6.28 -1.90
N GLU A 30 6.81 5.50 -2.46
CA GLU A 30 6.52 4.11 -2.05
C GLU A 30 7.77 3.20 -1.98
N PRO A 31 8.81 3.37 -2.82
CA PRO A 31 10.05 2.61 -2.69
C PRO A 31 10.73 2.71 -1.31
N THR A 32 10.56 3.81 -0.56
CA THR A 32 11.05 3.91 0.82
C THR A 32 10.32 2.97 1.77
N PHE A 33 9.00 2.76 1.58
CA PHE A 33 8.22 1.76 2.30
C PHE A 33 8.74 0.36 2.00
N GLY A 34 8.93 0.02 0.72
CA GLY A 34 9.46 -1.27 0.31
C GLY A 34 10.86 -1.54 0.87
N ALA A 35 11.74 -0.54 0.84
CA ALA A 35 13.07 -0.61 1.46
C ALA A 35 12.99 -0.91 2.96
N GLY A 36 12.06 -0.29 3.70
CA GLY A 36 11.87 -0.55 5.13
C GLY A 36 11.38 -1.96 5.44
N VAL A 37 10.51 -2.53 4.59
CA VAL A 37 10.01 -3.91 4.76
C VAL A 37 11.07 -4.95 4.39
N LEU A 38 11.90 -4.68 3.39
CA LEU A 38 12.89 -5.63 2.86
C LEU A 38 14.27 -5.47 3.50
N CYS A 39 14.46 -4.48 4.37
CA CYS A 39 15.74 -4.19 4.99
C CYS A 39 16.21 -5.35 5.90
N PRO A 40 17.40 -5.96 5.66
CA PRO A 40 17.91 -7.01 6.51
C PRO A 40 18.08 -6.60 7.98
N ALA A 41 18.43 -5.33 8.23
CA ALA A 41 18.56 -4.81 9.59
C ALA A 41 17.22 -4.82 10.35
N VAL A 42 16.11 -4.54 9.65
CA VAL A 42 14.76 -4.63 10.21
C VAL A 42 14.41 -6.08 10.56
N HIS A 43 14.69 -7.02 9.67
CA HIS A 43 14.44 -8.45 9.90
C HIS A 43 15.24 -8.96 11.10
N ALA A 44 16.53 -8.61 11.18
CA ALA A 44 17.38 -8.95 12.31
C ALA A 44 16.89 -8.31 13.63
N ALA A 45 16.34 -7.08 13.58
CA ALA A 45 15.78 -6.44 14.77
C ALA A 45 14.49 -7.11 15.24
N LEU A 46 13.61 -7.51 14.32
CA LEU A 46 12.37 -8.22 14.66
C LEU A 46 12.64 -9.67 15.13
N HIS A 47 13.64 -10.34 14.58
CA HIS A 47 14.07 -11.66 15.05
C HIS A 47 14.51 -11.62 16.53
N ARG A 48 15.12 -10.52 16.99
CA ARG A 48 15.49 -10.33 18.41
C ARG A 48 14.32 -10.15 19.37
N LEU A 49 13.08 -10.04 18.85
CA LEU A 49 11.86 -10.05 19.64
C LEU A 49 11.28 -11.47 19.79
N ASP A 50 12.01 -12.51 19.39
CA ASP A 50 11.61 -13.92 19.47
C ASP A 50 10.26 -14.23 18.80
N LEU A 51 9.93 -13.48 17.76
CA LEU A 51 8.67 -13.60 17.03
C LEU A 51 8.62 -14.78 16.04
N GLY A 52 9.77 -15.39 15.73
CA GLY A 52 9.87 -16.48 14.74
C GLY A 52 9.48 -16.06 13.32
N LEU A 53 9.78 -14.82 12.92
CA LEU A 53 9.43 -14.27 11.61
C LEU A 53 10.59 -14.42 10.62
N ASP A 54 10.61 -15.53 9.88
CA ASP A 54 11.64 -15.79 8.86
C ASP A 54 11.17 -15.46 7.43
N ASP A 55 9.86 -15.30 7.24
CA ASP A 55 9.25 -14.99 5.96
C ASP A 55 8.98 -13.49 5.80
N VAL A 56 9.48 -12.91 4.72
CA VAL A 56 9.28 -11.51 4.35
C VAL A 56 7.79 -11.13 4.25
N ALA A 57 6.94 -12.01 3.73
CA ALA A 57 5.50 -11.76 3.65
C ALA A 57 4.87 -11.63 5.05
N VAL A 58 5.36 -12.42 6.01
CA VAL A 58 4.91 -12.39 7.40
C VAL A 58 5.46 -11.16 8.12
N VAL A 59 6.73 -10.80 7.92
CA VAL A 59 7.31 -9.54 8.43
C VAL A 59 6.50 -8.34 7.93
N ASN A 60 6.15 -8.31 6.64
CA ASN A 60 5.32 -7.27 6.05
C ASN A 60 3.91 -7.24 6.66
N LEU A 61 3.28 -8.39 6.89
CA LEU A 61 1.98 -8.48 7.57
C LEU A 61 2.05 -7.88 8.98
N VAL A 62 3.00 -8.35 9.79
CA VAL A 62 3.14 -7.97 11.21
C VAL A 62 3.46 -6.49 11.37
N THR A 63 4.47 -5.99 10.65
CA THR A 63 4.89 -4.58 10.77
C THR A 63 3.83 -3.60 10.29
N ARG A 64 3.05 -3.97 9.26
CA ARG A 64 1.92 -3.16 8.79
C ARG A 64 0.68 -3.25 9.69
N ALA A 65 0.50 -4.35 10.43
CA ALA A 65 -0.64 -4.52 11.33
C ALA A 65 -0.40 -3.83 12.68
N ALA A 66 0.86 -3.67 13.10
CA ALA A 66 1.22 -3.06 14.38
C ALA A 66 0.60 -1.66 14.64
N PRO A 67 0.47 -0.74 13.67
CA PRO A 67 -0.21 0.54 13.87
C PRO A 67 -1.69 0.43 14.26
N LEU A 68 -2.36 -0.70 14.02
CA LEU A 68 -3.74 -0.93 14.47
C LEU A 68 -3.82 -1.20 15.99
N GLY A 69 -2.70 -1.46 16.66
CA GLY A 69 -2.66 -1.97 18.03
C GLY A 69 -2.90 -3.48 18.09
N PRO A 70 -3.11 -4.04 19.29
CA PRO A 70 -3.28 -5.48 19.51
C PRO A 70 -4.73 -5.93 19.20
N VAL A 71 -5.20 -5.64 17.99
CA VAL A 71 -6.54 -6.01 17.54
C VAL A 71 -6.67 -7.53 17.33
N PRO A 72 -7.88 -8.13 17.39
CA PRO A 72 -8.07 -9.53 17.07
C PRO A 72 -7.69 -9.89 15.62
N ALA A 73 -7.42 -11.17 15.36
CA ALA A 73 -7.07 -11.67 14.02
C ALA A 73 -8.10 -11.30 12.96
N ASP A 74 -9.39 -11.37 13.28
CA ASP A 74 -10.48 -11.04 12.35
C ASP A 74 -10.42 -9.61 11.84
N VAL A 75 -9.96 -8.66 12.67
CA VAL A 75 -9.75 -7.27 12.25
C VAL A 75 -8.64 -7.19 11.22
N VAL A 76 -7.56 -7.95 11.42
CA VAL A 76 -6.43 -8.01 10.48
C VAL A 76 -6.84 -8.74 9.19
N VAL A 77 -7.63 -9.82 9.26
CA VAL A 77 -8.17 -10.50 8.07
C VAL A 77 -9.00 -9.52 7.23
N ALA A 78 -9.85 -8.71 7.88
CA ALA A 78 -10.67 -7.73 7.19
C ALA A 78 -9.84 -6.63 6.49
N THR A 79 -8.79 -6.12 7.15
CA THR A 79 -7.99 -5.00 6.61
C THR A 79 -6.88 -5.43 5.66
N PHE A 80 -6.32 -6.63 5.83
CA PHE A 80 -5.31 -7.20 4.93
C PHE A 80 -5.91 -8.00 3.77
N TYR A 81 -7.24 -7.99 3.64
CA TYR A 81 -8.12 -8.43 2.55
C TYR A 81 -7.70 -9.64 1.73
N ASN A 82 -6.58 -9.55 1.02
CA ASN A 82 -6.03 -10.58 0.14
C ASN A 82 -4.97 -11.49 0.78
N VAL A 83 -4.61 -11.31 2.05
CA VAL A 83 -3.81 -12.29 2.80
C VAL A 83 -4.68 -13.46 3.25
N SER A 84 -4.16 -14.68 3.18
CA SER A 84 -4.86 -15.89 3.63
C SER A 84 -5.29 -15.77 5.10
N PRO A 85 -6.60 -15.96 5.41
CA PRO A 85 -7.09 -15.92 6.79
C PRO A 85 -6.36 -16.90 7.71
N ARG A 86 -6.05 -18.10 7.21
CA ARG A 86 -5.30 -19.13 7.94
C ARG A 86 -3.92 -18.63 8.39
N LEU A 87 -3.22 -17.87 7.55
CA LEU A 87 -1.94 -17.27 7.94
C LEU A 87 -2.15 -16.23 9.05
N VAL A 88 -3.11 -15.33 8.88
CA VAL A 88 -3.39 -14.27 9.85
C VAL A 88 -3.78 -14.88 11.21
N GLU A 89 -4.76 -15.78 11.24
CA GLU A 89 -5.26 -16.45 12.45
C GLU A 89 -4.16 -17.22 13.22
N SER A 90 -3.14 -17.72 12.53
CA SER A 90 -2.01 -18.42 13.17
C SER A 90 -0.92 -17.46 13.67
N VAL A 91 -0.51 -16.50 12.84
CA VAL A 91 0.61 -15.59 13.13
C VAL A 91 0.22 -14.55 14.16
N ILE A 92 -0.90 -13.90 13.92
CA ILE A 92 -1.16 -12.58 14.48
C ILE A 92 -1.44 -12.69 16.01
N PRO A 93 -2.25 -13.66 16.51
CA PRO A 93 -2.38 -13.91 17.95
C PRO A 93 -1.09 -14.34 18.63
N ALA A 94 -0.21 -15.07 17.94
CA ALA A 94 1.07 -15.51 18.51
C ALA A 94 2.02 -14.32 18.69
N VAL A 95 2.11 -13.46 17.67
CA VAL A 95 2.96 -12.26 17.71
C VAL A 95 2.57 -11.33 18.86
N TRP A 96 1.28 -11.01 19.03
CA TRP A 96 0.87 -10.10 20.12
C TRP A 96 1.03 -10.66 21.53
N ARG A 97 1.10 -11.99 21.69
CA ARG A 97 1.45 -12.61 22.98
C ARG A 97 2.93 -12.48 23.30
N THR A 98 3.78 -12.37 22.27
CA THR A 98 5.24 -12.33 22.41
C THR A 98 5.77 -10.90 22.49
N ALA A 99 5.30 -9.99 21.63
CA ALA A 99 5.72 -8.59 21.63
C ALA A 99 4.53 -7.64 21.44
N SER A 100 4.60 -6.47 22.08
CA SER A 100 3.60 -5.42 21.88
C SER A 100 3.76 -4.78 20.49
N PRO A 101 2.68 -4.26 19.89
CA PRO A 101 2.77 -3.50 18.64
C PRO A 101 3.77 -2.34 18.71
N GLU A 102 3.85 -1.65 19.85
CA GLU A 102 4.80 -0.56 20.09
C GLU A 102 6.24 -1.04 20.04
N ALA A 103 6.55 -2.20 20.63
CA ALA A 103 7.88 -2.79 20.58
C ALA A 103 8.29 -3.16 19.14
N ILE A 104 7.35 -3.69 18.35
CA ILE A 104 7.56 -4.01 16.93
C ILE A 104 7.86 -2.75 16.12
N LEU A 105 7.04 -1.69 16.29
CA LEU A 105 7.24 -0.41 15.62
C LEU A 105 8.56 0.25 16.02
N ALA A 106 8.89 0.25 17.31
CA ALA A 106 10.15 0.79 17.81
C ALA A 106 11.36 0.04 17.25
N ALA A 107 11.32 -1.29 17.23
CA ALA A 107 12.39 -2.10 16.66
C ALA A 107 12.57 -1.86 15.15
N GLN A 108 11.47 -1.77 14.39
CA GLN A 108 11.51 -1.46 12.97
C GLN A 108 12.13 -0.08 12.71
N GLN A 109 11.64 0.96 13.41
CA GLN A 109 12.13 2.32 13.23
C GLN A 109 13.60 2.46 13.64
N ALA A 110 14.00 1.91 14.79
CA ALA A 110 15.38 1.97 15.27
C ALA A 110 16.36 1.28 14.31
N ALA A 111 15.94 0.19 13.67
CA ALA A 111 16.77 -0.53 12.71
C ALA A 111 16.84 0.16 11.35
N PHE A 112 15.73 0.72 10.86
CA PHE A 112 15.67 1.29 9.53
C PHE A 112 16.19 2.73 9.45
N ALA A 113 15.98 3.54 10.49
CA ALA A 113 16.38 4.95 10.51
C ALA A 113 17.83 5.22 10.08
N PRO A 114 18.86 4.57 10.66
CA PRO A 114 20.24 4.81 10.25
C PRO A 114 20.53 4.33 8.81
N VAL A 115 19.87 3.25 8.37
CA VAL A 115 20.02 2.73 7.00
C VAL A 115 19.46 3.70 5.98
N LEU A 116 18.25 4.21 6.24
CA LEU A 116 17.60 5.17 5.35
C LEU A 116 18.34 6.51 5.35
N ALA A 117 18.78 7.01 6.51
CA ALA A 117 19.57 8.22 6.60
C ALA A 117 20.88 8.12 5.80
N ALA A 118 21.60 7.00 5.91
CA ALA A 118 22.82 6.77 5.13
C ALA A 118 22.55 6.71 3.62
N ALA A 119 21.45 6.05 3.22
CA ALA A 119 21.07 5.94 1.80
C ALA A 119 20.73 7.30 1.17
N LEU A 120 20.11 8.21 1.93
CA LEU A 120 19.68 9.52 1.42
C LEU A 120 20.67 10.66 1.70
N ALA A 121 21.73 10.41 2.47
CA ALA A 121 22.77 11.40 2.79
C ALA A 121 23.42 12.10 1.57
N PRO A 122 23.54 11.48 0.37
CA PRO A 122 24.07 12.16 -0.82
C PRO A 122 23.13 13.19 -1.46
N LEU A 123 21.85 13.24 -1.07
CA LEU A 123 20.87 14.17 -1.65
C LEU A 123 20.99 15.57 -1.04
N ASP A 124 20.54 16.59 -1.78
CA ASP A 124 20.46 17.96 -1.26
C ASP A 124 19.44 18.03 -0.10
N PRO A 125 19.83 18.50 1.11
CA PRO A 125 18.93 18.56 2.25
C PRO A 125 17.70 19.46 2.04
N THR A 126 17.82 20.52 1.24
CA THR A 126 16.72 21.42 0.92
C THR A 126 15.67 20.70 0.08
N GLU A 127 16.12 19.96 -0.93
CA GLU A 127 15.24 19.16 -1.79
C GLU A 127 14.58 18.01 -1.02
N LEU A 128 15.31 17.39 -0.09
CA LEU A 128 14.77 16.34 0.76
C LEU A 128 13.70 16.88 1.72
N GLY A 129 13.94 18.04 2.32
CA GLY A 129 12.97 18.75 3.15
C GLY A 129 11.71 19.13 2.37
N GLU A 130 11.86 19.66 1.16
CA GLU A 130 10.72 19.98 0.28
C GLU A 130 9.87 18.74 -0.03
N LEU A 131 10.50 17.61 -0.36
CA LEU A 131 9.79 16.35 -0.58
C LEU A 131 9.06 15.87 0.69
N ALA A 132 9.70 16.00 1.85
CA ALA A 132 9.11 15.63 3.13
C ALA A 132 7.87 16.49 3.45
N GLU A 133 7.93 17.80 3.21
CA GLU A 133 6.80 18.73 3.39
C GLU A 133 5.63 18.39 2.45
N LEU A 134 5.89 18.17 1.16
CA LEU A 134 4.86 17.79 0.18
C LEU A 134 4.18 16.46 0.56
N ALA A 135 4.98 15.44 0.88
CA ALA A 135 4.48 14.13 1.25
C ALA A 135 3.69 14.16 2.57
N ARG A 136 4.12 14.98 3.53
CA ARG A 136 3.43 15.19 4.80
C ARG A 136 2.11 15.90 4.61
N ALA A 137 2.07 17.01 3.86
CA ALA A 137 0.84 17.77 3.60
C ALA A 137 -0.24 16.87 2.97
N ALA A 138 0.15 16.03 2.01
CA ALA A 138 -0.77 15.07 1.41
C ALA A 138 -1.28 14.01 2.41
N SER A 139 -0.37 13.50 3.25
CA SER A 139 -0.69 12.50 4.27
C SER A 139 -1.58 13.03 5.39
N GLU A 140 -1.40 14.28 5.80
CA GLU A 140 -2.25 14.94 6.81
C GLU A 140 -3.68 15.13 6.30
N THR A 141 -3.85 15.46 5.01
CA THR A 141 -5.18 15.51 4.38
C THR A 141 -5.82 14.13 4.26
N ALA A 142 -5.03 13.10 3.91
CA ALA A 142 -5.50 11.73 3.95
C ALA A 142 -5.98 11.33 5.36
N ALA A 143 -5.22 11.67 6.40
CA ALA A 143 -5.53 11.36 7.80
C ALA A 143 -6.77 12.12 8.35
N ALA A 144 -6.99 13.34 7.87
CA ALA A 144 -8.19 14.11 8.18
C ALA A 144 -9.46 13.47 7.58
N ASN A 145 -9.32 12.65 6.53
CA ASN A 145 -10.40 11.97 5.82
C ASN A 145 -10.26 10.43 5.90
N ARG A 146 -10.04 9.94 7.12
CA ARG A 146 -9.70 8.54 7.43
C ARG A 146 -10.90 7.60 7.53
N GLU A 147 -12.12 8.08 7.37
CA GLU A 147 -13.34 7.30 7.51
C GLU A 147 -13.31 6.09 6.55
N GLY A 148 -13.55 4.89 7.08
CA GLY A 148 -13.47 3.64 6.31
C GLY A 148 -12.05 3.22 5.90
N ARG A 149 -11.00 3.89 6.43
CA ARG A 149 -9.59 3.63 6.10
C ARG A 149 -8.79 3.22 7.33
N PRO A 150 -8.99 1.99 7.85
CA PRO A 150 -8.45 1.57 9.12
C PRO A 150 -6.91 1.48 9.14
N LEU A 151 -6.27 1.05 8.04
CA LEU A 151 -4.80 0.95 8.00
C LEU A 151 -4.16 2.34 8.00
N LEU A 152 -4.72 3.26 7.22
CA LEU A 152 -4.35 4.67 7.30
C LEU A 152 -4.58 5.25 8.70
N ALA A 153 -5.73 4.97 9.31
CA ALA A 153 -6.07 5.50 10.63
C ALA A 153 -5.11 5.02 11.72
N GLY A 154 -4.67 3.76 11.66
CA GLY A 154 -3.64 3.22 12.56
C GLY A 154 -2.32 3.99 12.43
N LEU A 155 -1.84 4.19 11.20
CA LEU A 155 -0.61 4.96 10.95
C LEU A 155 -0.74 6.43 11.38
N ALA A 156 -1.86 7.07 11.07
CA ALA A 156 -2.15 8.46 11.42
C ALA A 156 -2.22 8.72 12.92
N SER A 157 -2.41 7.68 13.75
CA SER A 157 -2.40 7.78 15.21
C SER A 157 -0.98 7.87 15.81
N LEU A 158 0.04 7.54 15.02
CA LEU A 158 1.44 7.60 15.45
C LEU A 158 1.98 9.04 15.34
N PRO A 159 2.94 9.43 16.19
CA PRO A 159 3.59 10.73 16.06
C PRO A 159 4.38 10.83 14.76
N TRP A 160 4.34 12.00 14.12
CA TRP A 160 5.22 12.29 13.00
C TRP A 160 6.70 12.24 13.45
N PRO A 161 7.58 11.57 12.69
CA PRO A 161 9.02 11.69 12.88
C PRO A 161 9.50 13.12 12.57
N ARG A 162 10.72 13.46 12.99
CA ARG A 162 11.30 14.80 12.80
C ARG A 162 12.25 14.88 11.61
N GLU A 163 12.98 13.80 11.35
CA GLU A 163 13.99 13.74 10.32
C GLU A 163 13.34 13.51 8.94
N ASP A 164 13.70 14.31 7.94
CA ASP A 164 13.08 14.29 6.60
C ASP A 164 13.05 12.90 5.94
N PRO A 165 14.12 12.06 5.98
CA PRO A 165 14.05 10.69 5.51
C PRO A 165 12.92 9.87 6.14
N LEU A 166 12.72 10.03 7.45
CA LEU A 166 11.69 9.31 8.19
C LEU A 166 10.29 9.88 7.93
N VAL A 167 10.17 11.19 7.72
CA VAL A 167 8.90 11.82 7.29
C VAL A 167 8.46 11.24 5.94
N ILE A 168 9.36 11.14 4.97
CA ILE A 168 9.08 10.54 3.65
C ILE A 168 8.67 9.07 3.80
N TRP A 169 9.38 8.29 4.62
CA TRP A 169 9.03 6.89 4.87
C TRP A 169 7.67 6.72 5.57
N HIS A 170 7.35 7.60 6.53
CA HIS A 170 6.06 7.60 7.21
C HIS A 170 4.93 7.98 6.25
N ALA A 171 5.11 9.03 5.45
CA ALA A 171 4.16 9.46 4.43
C ALA A 171 3.94 8.37 3.36
N ALA A 172 4.99 7.66 2.95
CA ALA A 172 4.89 6.54 2.01
C ALA A 172 4.00 5.42 2.55
N LYS A 173 4.11 5.09 3.84
CA LYS A 173 3.20 4.15 4.52
C LYS A 173 1.77 4.70 4.49
N MET A 174 1.55 5.94 4.92
CA MET A 174 0.22 6.53 5.01
C MET A 174 -0.48 6.60 3.65
N LEU A 175 0.14 7.20 2.63
CA LEU A 175 -0.47 7.37 1.31
C LEU A 175 -0.70 6.04 0.60
N ARG A 176 0.18 5.05 0.83
CA ARG A 176 -0.02 3.68 0.35
C ARG A 176 -1.24 3.04 1.00
N GLU A 177 -1.37 3.11 2.32
CA GLU A 177 -2.53 2.54 3.01
C GLU A 177 -3.81 3.32 2.68
N HIS A 178 -3.74 4.64 2.50
CA HIS A 178 -4.87 5.43 2.01
C HIS A 178 -5.36 4.89 0.66
N ARG A 179 -4.48 4.77 -0.35
CA ARG A 179 -4.86 4.22 -1.66
C ARG A 179 -5.33 2.76 -1.54
N GLY A 180 -4.67 1.95 -0.72
CA GLY A 180 -5.00 0.55 -0.47
C GLY A 180 -6.39 0.34 0.13
N ASP A 181 -6.74 1.11 1.16
CA ASP A 181 -8.07 1.08 1.79
C ASP A 181 -9.17 1.48 0.77
N GLY A 182 -8.90 2.46 -0.10
CA GLY A 182 -9.78 2.81 -1.22
C GLY A 182 -9.94 1.68 -2.24
N HIS A 183 -8.86 0.95 -2.52
CA HIS A 183 -8.90 -0.23 -3.39
C HIS A 183 -9.76 -1.35 -2.79
N ILE A 184 -9.65 -1.59 -1.49
CA ILE A 184 -10.50 -2.56 -0.76
C ILE A 184 -11.98 -2.18 -0.89
N ALA A 185 -12.33 -0.91 -0.73
CA ALA A 185 -13.71 -0.46 -0.91
C ALA A 185 -14.25 -0.77 -2.33
N GLY A 186 -13.42 -0.59 -3.36
CA GLY A 186 -13.76 -0.98 -4.74
C GLY A 186 -13.99 -2.49 -4.89
N LEU A 187 -13.13 -3.32 -4.29
CA LEU A 187 -13.26 -4.78 -4.30
C LEU A 187 -14.54 -5.26 -3.58
N VAL A 188 -14.84 -4.67 -2.42
CA VAL A 188 -16.06 -4.96 -1.65
C VAL A 188 -17.31 -4.59 -2.44
N THR A 189 -17.30 -3.41 -3.08
CA THR A 189 -18.43 -2.95 -3.93
C THR A 189 -18.69 -3.91 -5.10
N GLU A 190 -17.63 -4.51 -5.63
CA GLU A 190 -17.70 -5.51 -6.71
C GLU A 190 -18.03 -6.93 -6.20
N GLY A 191 -18.21 -7.12 -4.89
CA GLY A 191 -18.46 -8.42 -4.28
C GLY A 191 -17.33 -9.42 -4.56
N LEU A 192 -16.08 -8.95 -4.59
CA LEU A 192 -14.90 -9.78 -4.80
C LEU A 192 -14.29 -10.19 -3.46
N ARG A 193 -13.94 -11.46 -3.28
CA ARG A 193 -13.21 -11.90 -2.07
C ARG A 193 -11.73 -11.54 -2.18
N GLY A 194 -11.02 -11.64 -1.05
CA GLY A 194 -9.57 -11.44 -0.99
C GLY A 194 -8.77 -12.19 -2.05
N ILE A 195 -9.04 -13.49 -2.18
CA ILE A 195 -8.37 -14.33 -3.18
C ILE A 195 -8.76 -13.97 -4.63
N ASP A 196 -10.01 -13.54 -4.85
CA ASP A 196 -10.47 -13.12 -6.19
C ASP A 196 -9.67 -11.90 -6.67
N ALA A 197 -9.34 -10.98 -5.77
CA ALA A 197 -8.48 -9.83 -6.07
C ALA A 197 -7.08 -10.25 -6.54
N LEU A 198 -6.49 -11.29 -5.95
CA LEU A 198 -5.18 -11.81 -6.38
C LEU A 198 -5.24 -12.45 -7.76
N VAL A 199 -6.25 -13.28 -8.02
CA VAL A 199 -6.43 -13.94 -9.33
C VAL A 199 -6.62 -12.89 -10.42
N ILE A 200 -7.46 -11.88 -10.17
CA ILE A 200 -7.70 -10.79 -11.11
C ILE A 200 -6.42 -9.98 -11.34
N HIS A 201 -5.66 -9.69 -10.28
CA HIS A 201 -4.39 -8.97 -10.40
C HIS A 201 -3.38 -9.76 -11.24
N ALA A 202 -3.24 -11.07 -10.99
CA ALA A 202 -2.40 -11.97 -11.78
C ALA A 202 -2.77 -11.95 -13.25
N ALA A 203 -4.07 -12.05 -13.55
CA ALA A 203 -4.60 -12.03 -14.92
C ALA A 203 -4.44 -10.66 -15.61
N TYR A 204 -4.50 -9.56 -14.86
CA TYR A 204 -4.38 -8.20 -15.39
C TYR A 204 -2.94 -7.81 -15.68
N GLU A 205 -2.03 -8.04 -14.73
CA GLU A 205 -0.61 -7.69 -14.83
C GLU A 205 0.22 -8.78 -15.54
N GLY A 206 -0.42 -9.90 -15.90
CA GLY A 206 0.21 -11.06 -16.51
C GLY A 206 1.24 -11.74 -15.59
N TRP A 207 1.06 -11.69 -14.27
CA TRP A 207 1.96 -12.35 -13.31
C TRP A 207 1.69 -13.86 -13.23
N PRO A 208 2.72 -14.68 -12.90
CA PRO A 208 2.50 -16.08 -12.55
C PRO A 208 1.57 -16.16 -11.34
N GLY A 209 0.42 -16.82 -11.49
CA GLY A 209 -0.60 -16.90 -10.44
C GLY A 209 -0.07 -17.54 -9.14
N GLU A 210 0.75 -18.59 -9.29
CA GLU A 210 1.38 -19.30 -8.17
C GLU A 210 2.24 -18.38 -7.31
N ALA A 211 3.06 -17.52 -7.92
CA ALA A 211 3.92 -16.61 -7.17
C ALA A 211 3.11 -15.62 -6.32
N LEU A 212 2.00 -15.10 -6.85
CA LEU A 212 1.11 -14.22 -6.10
C LEU A 212 0.34 -14.98 -5.02
N ARG A 213 -0.16 -16.18 -5.32
CA ARG A 213 -0.82 -17.06 -4.36
C ARG A 213 0.09 -17.36 -3.16
N ASP A 214 1.32 -17.80 -3.44
CA ASP A 214 2.29 -18.23 -2.44
C ASP A 214 2.74 -17.06 -1.57
N SER A 215 2.98 -15.89 -2.18
CA SER A 215 3.32 -14.67 -1.42
C SER A 215 2.25 -14.24 -0.40
N ARG A 216 1.02 -14.77 -0.52
CA ARG A 216 -0.12 -14.50 0.36
C ARG A 216 -0.61 -15.73 1.11
N HIS A 217 0.14 -16.84 1.03
CA HIS A 217 -0.12 -18.11 1.71
C HIS A 217 -1.52 -18.71 1.46
N TRP A 218 -2.04 -18.53 0.24
CA TRP A 218 -3.24 -19.25 -0.18
C TRP A 218 -2.88 -20.65 -0.68
N ASP A 219 -3.75 -21.62 -0.42
CA ASP A 219 -3.56 -22.98 -0.94
C ASP A 219 -4.02 -23.11 -2.41
N PRO A 220 -3.49 -24.08 -3.17
CA PRO A 220 -3.89 -24.32 -4.56
C PRO A 220 -5.41 -24.56 -4.74
N PRO A 221 -6.09 -25.40 -3.92
CA PRO A 221 -7.53 -25.62 -4.06
C PRO A 221 -8.38 -24.34 -3.91
N ALA A 222 -8.04 -23.45 -2.97
CA ALA A 222 -8.71 -22.17 -2.81
C ALA A 222 -8.54 -21.28 -4.05
N TRP A 223 -7.34 -21.26 -4.62
CA TRP A 223 -7.04 -20.54 -5.86
C TRP A 223 -7.89 -21.05 -7.03
N ASP A 224 -7.91 -22.37 -7.24
CA ASP A 224 -8.69 -23.00 -8.32
C ASP A 224 -10.19 -22.72 -8.15
N ALA A 225 -10.70 -22.76 -6.91
CA ALA A 225 -12.08 -22.40 -6.61
C ALA A 225 -12.40 -20.93 -6.92
N SER A 226 -11.43 -20.02 -6.69
CA SER A 226 -11.55 -18.60 -7.06
C SER A 226 -11.55 -18.40 -8.57
N VAL A 227 -10.62 -19.05 -9.30
CA VAL A 227 -10.59 -19.06 -10.75
C VAL A 227 -11.92 -19.56 -11.33
N ALA A 228 -12.44 -20.69 -10.83
CA ALA A 228 -13.71 -21.24 -11.27
C ALA A 228 -14.89 -20.29 -10.98
N ASN A 229 -14.90 -19.62 -9.83
CA ASN A 229 -15.91 -18.61 -9.51
C ASN A 229 -15.87 -17.44 -10.49
N LEU A 230 -14.69 -16.86 -10.73
CA LEU A 230 -14.50 -15.73 -11.63
C LEU A 230 -14.82 -16.07 -13.10
N ARG A 231 -14.55 -17.31 -13.53
CA ARG A 231 -15.02 -17.84 -14.82
C ARG A 231 -16.55 -17.88 -14.89
N ARG A 232 -17.23 -18.43 -13.87
CA ARG A 232 -18.71 -18.43 -13.82
C ARG A 232 -19.30 -17.02 -13.82
N ARG A 233 -18.60 -16.04 -13.23
CA ARG A 233 -18.99 -14.61 -13.28
C ARG A 233 -18.73 -13.95 -14.64
N GLY A 234 -18.04 -14.63 -15.57
CA GLY A 234 -17.67 -14.10 -16.87
C GLY A 234 -16.47 -13.14 -16.86
N TRP A 235 -15.65 -13.14 -15.80
CA TRP A 235 -14.51 -12.22 -15.68
C TRP A 235 -13.22 -12.79 -16.27
N LEU A 236 -13.08 -14.12 -16.26
CA LEU A 236 -11.93 -14.83 -16.79
C LEU A 236 -12.30 -15.68 -18.00
N THR A 237 -11.37 -15.83 -18.93
CA THR A 237 -11.44 -16.81 -20.01
C THR A 237 -11.22 -18.23 -19.49
N GLU A 238 -11.31 -19.22 -20.36
CA GLU A 238 -10.67 -20.51 -20.08
C GLU A 238 -9.16 -20.34 -20.01
N ALA A 239 -8.51 -21.18 -19.22
CA ALA A 239 -7.06 -21.26 -19.21
C ALA A 239 -6.57 -21.90 -20.52
N GLU A 240 -5.44 -21.46 -21.04
CA GLU A 240 -4.85 -22.05 -22.26
C GLU A 240 -4.23 -23.42 -21.95
N THR A 241 -3.63 -23.55 -20.78
CA THR A 241 -3.15 -24.80 -20.17
C THR A 241 -3.56 -24.86 -18.70
N PRO A 242 -3.59 -26.05 -18.07
CA PRO A 242 -3.89 -26.18 -16.64
C PRO A 242 -3.00 -25.33 -15.71
N GLU A 243 -1.76 -25.06 -16.14
CA GLU A 243 -0.74 -24.32 -15.39
C GLU A 243 -0.77 -22.80 -15.66
N SER A 244 -1.52 -22.36 -16.67
CA SER A 244 -1.57 -20.95 -17.06
C SER A 244 -2.56 -20.14 -16.23
N THR A 245 -2.18 -18.91 -15.85
CA THR A 245 -3.13 -17.92 -15.34
C THR A 245 -4.15 -17.57 -16.44
N PRO A 246 -5.47 -17.75 -16.21
CA PRO A 246 -6.48 -17.35 -17.18
C PRO A 246 -6.44 -15.85 -17.47
N LYS A 247 -6.77 -15.46 -18.71
CA LYS A 247 -6.85 -14.05 -19.10
C LYS A 247 -8.17 -13.44 -18.66
N LEU A 248 -8.21 -12.12 -18.51
CA LEU A 248 -9.48 -11.41 -18.32
C LEU A 248 -10.31 -11.43 -19.62
N THR A 249 -11.63 -11.59 -19.50
CA THR A 249 -12.57 -11.31 -20.61
C THR A 249 -12.69 -9.81 -20.84
N ALA A 250 -13.43 -9.38 -21.88
CA ALA A 250 -13.77 -7.97 -22.07
C ALA A 250 -14.55 -7.38 -20.88
N GLN A 251 -15.47 -8.17 -20.30
CA GLN A 251 -16.19 -7.79 -19.10
C GLN A 251 -15.25 -7.69 -17.89
N GLY A 252 -14.41 -8.70 -17.67
CA GLY A 252 -13.43 -8.70 -16.59
C GLY A 252 -12.49 -7.51 -16.65
N ARG A 253 -11.98 -7.16 -17.85
CA ARG A 253 -11.17 -5.96 -18.06
C ARG A 253 -11.92 -4.67 -17.73
N ARG A 254 -13.18 -4.54 -18.15
CA ARG A 254 -14.00 -3.36 -17.82
C ARG A 254 -14.22 -3.21 -16.32
N ARG A 255 -14.56 -4.28 -15.61
CA ARG A 255 -14.79 -4.25 -14.15
C ARG A 255 -13.49 -4.00 -13.39
N ARG A 256 -12.40 -4.64 -13.81
CA ARG A 256 -11.06 -4.39 -13.27
C ARG A 256 -10.64 -2.93 -13.41
N ARG A 257 -10.91 -2.33 -14.58
CA ARG A 257 -10.63 -0.91 -14.85
C ARG A 257 -11.47 0.00 -13.97
N TRP A 258 -12.77 -0.27 -13.84
CA TRP A 258 -13.62 0.46 -12.92
C TRP A 258 -13.07 0.49 -11.48
N ILE A 259 -12.52 -0.64 -10.99
CA ILE A 259 -11.87 -0.70 -9.66
C ILE A 259 -10.64 0.21 -9.61
N GLU A 260 -9.76 0.20 -10.64
CA GLU A 260 -8.59 1.09 -10.65
C GLU A 260 -9.00 2.56 -10.72
N ASP A 261 -9.89 2.90 -11.64
CA ASP A 261 -10.35 4.29 -11.83
C ASP A 261 -10.93 4.81 -10.51
N ARG A 262 -11.77 4.02 -9.84
CA ARG A 262 -12.33 4.38 -8.54
C ARG A 262 -11.28 4.46 -7.43
N THR A 263 -10.26 3.60 -7.48
CA THR A 263 -9.14 3.63 -6.52
C THR A 263 -8.37 4.95 -6.64
N ASP A 264 -8.09 5.40 -7.87
CA ASP A 264 -7.32 6.61 -8.12
C ASP A 264 -8.16 7.88 -7.85
N GLU A 265 -9.46 7.88 -8.19
CA GLU A 265 -10.40 8.93 -7.78
C GLU A 265 -10.46 9.09 -6.25
N LEU A 266 -10.54 7.98 -5.52
CA LEU A 266 -10.58 7.99 -4.05
C LEU A 266 -9.26 8.39 -3.40
N ALA A 267 -8.15 8.34 -4.13
CA ALA A 267 -6.83 8.77 -3.66
C ALA A 267 -6.57 10.27 -3.93
N ALA A 268 -7.25 10.86 -4.91
CA ALA A 268 -7.01 12.23 -5.36
C ALA A 268 -7.14 13.28 -4.25
N LEU A 269 -8.11 13.11 -3.35
CA LEU A 269 -8.35 13.99 -2.19
C LEU A 269 -7.08 14.24 -1.37
N ALA A 270 -6.24 13.21 -1.18
CA ALA A 270 -5.01 13.34 -0.41
C ALA A 270 -4.06 14.39 -1.00
N TYR A 271 -4.10 14.63 -2.31
CA TYR A 271 -3.15 15.50 -3.01
C TYR A 271 -3.68 16.91 -3.29
N GLU A 272 -4.94 17.21 -2.97
CA GLU A 272 -5.53 18.54 -3.16
C GLU A 272 -4.72 19.70 -2.57
N PRO A 273 -4.10 19.60 -1.36
CA PRO A 273 -3.33 20.70 -0.79
C PRO A 273 -2.05 21.04 -1.55
N ILE A 274 -1.47 20.07 -2.26
CA ILE A 274 -0.22 20.26 -3.00
C ILE A 274 -0.47 20.53 -4.49
N GLY A 275 -1.68 20.23 -4.98
CA GLY A 275 -2.08 20.45 -6.37
C GLY A 275 -1.25 19.64 -7.38
N ASP A 276 -1.53 19.85 -8.68
CA ASP A 276 -0.81 19.16 -9.75
C ASP A 276 0.68 19.49 -9.74
N ALA A 277 1.04 20.76 -9.51
CA ALA A 277 2.43 21.20 -9.45
C ALA A 277 3.20 20.55 -8.29
N GLY A 278 2.58 20.40 -7.12
CA GLY A 278 3.20 19.72 -5.99
C GLY A 278 3.35 18.22 -6.22
N MET A 279 2.40 17.57 -6.89
CA MET A 279 2.57 16.17 -7.32
C MET A 279 3.70 16.02 -8.34
N ASP A 280 3.79 16.90 -9.34
CA ASP A 280 4.86 16.88 -10.33
C ASP A 280 6.24 17.07 -9.66
N ARG A 281 6.31 17.98 -8.67
CA ARG A 281 7.52 18.19 -7.86
C ARG A 281 7.86 16.98 -6.98
N MET A 282 6.86 16.35 -6.37
CA MET A 282 7.03 15.12 -5.60
C MET A 282 7.56 13.96 -6.48
N ILE A 283 7.12 13.88 -7.74
CA ILE A 283 7.62 12.89 -8.71
C ILE A 283 9.09 13.16 -9.05
N GLU A 284 9.45 14.42 -9.35
CA GLU A 284 10.82 14.81 -9.66
C GLU A 284 11.79 14.51 -8.51
N LEU A 285 11.45 14.93 -7.30
CA LEU A 285 12.27 14.73 -6.11
C LEU A 285 12.32 13.26 -5.68
N GLY A 286 11.17 12.56 -5.75
CA GLY A 286 11.10 11.15 -5.44
C GLY A 286 11.94 10.29 -6.38
N ALA A 287 12.11 10.69 -7.65
CA ALA A 287 13.02 10.00 -8.57
C ALA A 287 14.48 9.98 -8.05
N LYS A 288 14.94 11.07 -7.41
CA LYS A 288 16.27 11.14 -6.79
C LYS A 288 16.37 10.22 -5.57
N VAL A 289 15.33 10.16 -4.75
CA VAL A 289 15.23 9.21 -3.62
C VAL A 289 15.29 7.77 -4.11
N VAL A 290 14.53 7.42 -5.16
CA VAL A 290 14.53 6.06 -5.73
C VAL A 290 15.91 5.68 -6.25
N ALA A 291 16.60 6.60 -6.93
CA ALA A 291 17.97 6.38 -7.39
C ALA A 291 18.92 6.14 -6.21
N ALA A 292 18.88 6.99 -5.18
CA ALA A 292 19.73 6.86 -4.00
C ALA A 292 19.50 5.55 -3.22
N LEU A 293 18.24 5.09 -3.10
CA LEU A 293 17.93 3.77 -2.53
C LEU A 293 18.57 2.63 -3.36
N GLY A 294 18.55 2.76 -4.69
CA GLY A 294 19.16 1.82 -5.62
C GLY A 294 20.69 1.77 -5.50
N ASP A 295 21.34 2.93 -5.45
CA ASP A 295 22.79 3.06 -5.29
C ASP A 295 23.26 2.52 -3.93
N ALA A 296 22.43 2.66 -2.89
CA ALA A 296 22.65 2.04 -1.58
C ALA A 296 22.35 0.52 -1.55
N GLY A 297 21.92 -0.07 -2.67
CA GLY A 297 21.62 -1.50 -2.77
C GLY A 297 20.35 -1.94 -2.03
N LEU A 298 19.46 -1.01 -1.68
CA LEU A 298 18.23 -1.33 -0.98
C LEU A 298 17.19 -1.92 -1.95
N ALA A 299 16.71 -3.11 -1.62
CA ALA A 299 15.59 -3.70 -2.34
C ALA A 299 14.31 -2.92 -2.05
N THR A 300 13.64 -2.40 -3.07
CA THR A 300 12.44 -1.56 -2.92
C THR A 300 11.15 -2.28 -3.31
N ARG A 301 11.25 -3.45 -3.94
CA ARG A 301 10.12 -4.31 -4.34
C ARG A 301 10.53 -5.78 -4.26
N LEU A 302 9.57 -6.65 -3.96
CA LEU A 302 9.74 -8.08 -4.20
C LEU A 302 9.96 -8.29 -5.71
N ARG A 303 11.06 -8.94 -6.08
CA ARG A 303 11.36 -9.21 -7.49
C ARG A 303 10.31 -10.16 -8.04
N ARG A 304 9.80 -9.86 -9.23
CA ARG A 304 9.01 -10.82 -10.01
C ARG A 304 9.88 -12.07 -10.20
N PRO A 305 9.39 -13.28 -9.91
CA PRO A 305 10.15 -14.48 -10.21
C PRO A 305 10.48 -14.47 -11.70
N ALA A 306 11.71 -14.86 -12.05
CA ALA A 306 12.07 -15.07 -13.45
C ALA A 306 11.05 -16.05 -14.05
N ALA A 307 10.57 -15.76 -15.26
CA ALA A 307 9.80 -16.76 -16.01
C ALA A 307 10.72 -17.99 -16.15
N ARG A 308 10.30 -19.12 -15.58
CA ARG A 308 10.97 -20.40 -15.79
C ARG A 308 10.71 -20.88 -17.21
#